data_AF-A0A7Y7VM47-F1
#
_entry.id   AF-A0A7Y7VM47-F1
#
_cell.length_a   1.000
_cell.length_b   1.000
_cell.length_c   1.000
_cell.angle_alpha   90.00
_cell.angle_beta   90.00
_cell.angle_gamma   90.00
#
_symmetry.space_group_name_H-M   'P 1'
#
loop_
_entity.id
_entity.type
_entity.pdbx_description
1 polymer ?
#
loop_
_entity_poly.entity_id
_entity_poly.type
_entity_poly.pdbx_seq_one_letter_code
_entity_poly.pdbx_strand_id
1 'polypeptide(L)'
;MDNLLITLDKMQDVLTSLAVVMDEEQQQLSAGQVNGNMLQRISEDKSALLTTLNYLDEMRRTTEKTLGTQAPYGDHSDRESRWMRIQQHTRRLRDANTHNGILLQHQIGFTNEALAVLRPHQTQAFYGPDGLGKGQATLSRKG
;
A
#
# COMPACT_ATOMS: atom_id res chain seq x y z
N MET A 1 -26.11 -20.90 19.49
CA MET A 1 -24.78 -20.54 18.94
C MET A 1 -24.48 -19.13 19.39
N ASP A 2 -23.27 -18.86 19.86
CA ASP A 2 -22.90 -17.57 20.41
C ASP A 2 -22.59 -16.57 19.29
N ASN A 3 -23.46 -15.56 19.11
CA ASN A 3 -23.36 -14.57 18.04
C ASN A 3 -22.01 -13.82 18.07
N LEU A 4 -21.41 -13.67 19.24
CA LEU A 4 -20.10 -13.05 19.38
C LEU A 4 -19.01 -13.94 18.80
N LEU A 5 -19.02 -15.24 19.10
CA LEU A 5 -18.04 -16.19 18.56
C LEU A 5 -18.11 -16.29 17.03
N ILE A 6 -19.31 -16.27 16.45
CA ILE A 6 -19.49 -16.25 14.99
C ILE A 6 -18.91 -14.98 14.38
N THR A 7 -19.10 -13.83 15.05
CA THR A 7 -18.54 -12.55 14.59
C THR A 7 -17.02 -12.58 14.61
N LEU A 8 -16.42 -13.13 15.68
CA LEU A 8 -14.97 -13.27 15.81
C LEU A 8 -14.38 -14.22 14.74
N ASP A 9 -15.04 -15.33 14.42
CA ASP A 9 -14.60 -16.22 13.34
C ASP A 9 -14.62 -15.51 11.99
N LYS A 10 -15.72 -14.82 11.66
CA LYS A 10 -15.81 -14.05 10.41
C LYS A 10 -14.73 -12.98 10.32
N MET A 11 -14.39 -12.32 11.43
CA MET A 11 -13.29 -11.36 11.47
C MET A 11 -11.94 -12.04 11.17
N GLN A 12 -11.69 -13.25 11.69
CA GLN A 12 -10.48 -14.01 11.38
C GLN A 12 -10.39 -14.41 9.91
N ASP A 13 -11.50 -14.83 9.30
CA ASP A 13 -11.55 -15.16 7.88
C ASP A 13 -11.22 -13.94 7.02
N VAL A 14 -11.85 -12.79 7.32
CA VAL A 14 -11.58 -11.52 6.60
C VAL A 14 -10.13 -11.07 6.78
N LEU A 15 -9.56 -11.19 7.98
CA LEU A 15 -8.16 -10.86 8.22
C LEU A 15 -7.20 -11.79 7.48
N THR A 16 -7.56 -13.06 7.31
CA THR A 16 -6.78 -14.03 6.55
C THR A 16 -6.80 -13.67 5.06
N SER A 17 -7.98 -13.35 4.50
CA SER A 17 -8.09 -12.85 3.13
C SER A 17 -7.32 -11.55 2.92
N LEU A 18 -7.38 -10.64 3.89
CA LEU A 18 -6.64 -9.37 3.84
C LEU A 18 -5.13 -9.62 3.84
N ALA A 19 -4.64 -10.63 4.56
CA ALA A 19 -3.22 -11.00 4.53
C ALA A 19 -2.76 -11.44 3.12
N VAL A 20 -3.58 -12.21 2.41
CA VAL A 20 -3.27 -12.64 1.04
C VAL A 20 -3.19 -11.44 0.11
N VAL A 21 -4.20 -10.56 0.14
CA VAL A 21 -4.23 -9.34 -0.69
C VAL A 21 -3.03 -8.43 -0.41
N MET A 22 -2.60 -8.36 0.85
CA MET A 22 -1.42 -7.57 1.24
C MET A 22 -0.09 -8.16 0.78
N ASP A 23 0.03 -9.49 0.75
CA ASP A 23 1.19 -10.18 0.18
C ASP A 23 1.25 -9.98 -1.35
N GLU A 24 0.11 -10.08 -2.02
CA GLU A 24 -0.01 -9.76 -3.44
C GLU A 24 0.38 -8.30 -3.74
N GLU A 25 -0.08 -7.35 -2.93
CA GLU A 25 0.32 -5.94 -3.01
C GLU A 25 1.84 -5.79 -2.88
N GLN A 26 2.45 -6.46 -1.90
CA GLN A 26 3.89 -6.42 -1.67
C GLN A 26 4.67 -6.99 -2.87
N GLN A 27 4.21 -8.12 -3.44
CA GLN A 27 4.83 -8.72 -4.62
C GLN A 27 4.76 -7.80 -5.84
N GLN A 28 3.64 -7.10 -6.05
CA GLN A 28 3.50 -6.13 -7.14
C GLN A 28 4.36 -4.89 -6.95
N LEU A 29 4.51 -4.42 -5.71
CA LEU A 29 5.33 -3.24 -5.39
C LEU A 29 6.83 -3.53 -5.40
N SER A 30 7.23 -4.78 -5.12
CA SER A 30 8.63 -5.22 -5.20
C SER A 30 9.04 -5.69 -6.59
N ALA A 31 8.09 -5.88 -7.51
CA ALA A 31 8.39 -6.16 -8.90
C ALA A 31 9.06 -4.93 -9.57
N GLY A 32 10.07 -5.18 -10.40
CA GLY A 32 10.82 -4.11 -11.09
C GLY A 32 9.98 -3.24 -12.04
N GLN A 33 8.77 -3.67 -12.38
CA GLN A 33 7.77 -2.87 -13.11
C GLN A 33 6.41 -2.99 -12.40
N VAL A 34 5.90 -1.88 -11.90
CA VAL A 34 4.59 -1.84 -11.24
C VAL A 34 3.47 -1.92 -12.27
N ASN A 35 2.63 -2.94 -12.15
CA ASN A 35 1.41 -3.04 -12.95
C ASN A 35 0.28 -2.25 -12.27
N GLY A 36 0.07 -1.00 -12.72
CA GLY A 36 -0.94 -0.10 -12.14
C GLY A 36 -2.36 -0.67 -12.13
N ASN A 37 -2.76 -1.43 -13.17
CA ASN A 37 -4.08 -2.04 -13.23
C ASN A 37 -4.25 -3.16 -12.19
N MET A 38 -3.20 -3.96 -11.98
CA MET A 38 -3.20 -5.01 -10.96
C MET A 38 -3.21 -4.40 -9.56
N LEU A 39 -2.38 -3.38 -9.32
CA LEU A 39 -2.33 -2.68 -8.04
C LEU A 39 -3.66 -1.99 -7.71
N GLN A 40 -4.35 -1.44 -8.70
CA GLN A 40 -5.68 -0.87 -8.53
C GLN A 40 -6.69 -1.93 -8.08
N ARG A 41 -6.74 -3.09 -8.73
CA ARG A 41 -7.63 -4.20 -8.33
C ARG A 41 -7.35 -4.67 -6.90
N ILE A 42 -6.07 -4.88 -6.56
CA ILE A 42 -5.64 -5.25 -5.21
C ILE A 42 -6.08 -4.19 -4.19
N SER A 43 -5.96 -2.90 -4.54
CA SER A 43 -6.41 -1.80 -3.66
C SER A 43 -7.94 -1.77 -3.49
N GLU A 44 -8.70 -2.11 -4.54
CA GLU A 44 -10.16 -2.22 -4.48
C GLU A 44 -10.59 -3.39 -3.57
N ASP A 45 -9.96 -4.57 -3.74
CA ASP A 45 -10.21 -5.75 -2.90
C ASP A 45 -9.87 -5.49 -1.43
N LYS A 46 -8.73 -4.84 -1.17
CA LYS A 46 -8.32 -4.39 0.16
C LYS A 46 -9.36 -3.46 0.79
N SER A 47 -9.88 -2.50 0.01
CA SER A 47 -10.93 -1.58 0.47
C SER A 47 -12.21 -2.32 0.85
N ALA A 48 -12.66 -3.26 0.00
CA ALA A 48 -13.85 -4.07 0.26
C ALA A 48 -13.72 -4.94 1.52
N LEU A 49 -12.55 -5.56 1.73
CA LEU A 49 -12.25 -6.35 2.93
C LEU A 49 -12.22 -5.47 4.18
N LEU A 50 -11.64 -4.27 4.11
CA LEU A 50 -11.64 -3.31 5.23
C LEU A 50 -13.05 -2.81 5.57
N THR A 51 -13.90 -2.55 4.58
CA THR A 51 -15.31 -2.21 4.80
C THR A 51 -16.04 -3.36 5.50
N THR A 52 -15.80 -4.59 5.06
CA THR A 52 -16.39 -5.79 5.68
C THR A 52 -15.90 -5.96 7.12
N LEU A 53 -14.60 -5.76 7.37
CA LEU A 53 -14.02 -5.83 8.71
C LEU A 53 -14.61 -4.77 9.65
N ASN A 54 -14.81 -3.54 9.18
CA ASN A 54 -15.44 -2.47 9.95
C ASN A 54 -16.88 -2.84 10.33
N TYR A 55 -17.66 -3.36 9.39
CA TYR A 55 -19.01 -3.85 9.68
C TYR A 55 -19.03 -4.96 10.74
N LEU A 56 -18.08 -5.90 10.67
CA LEU A 56 -17.95 -6.96 11.68
C LEU A 56 -17.52 -6.42 13.04
N ASP A 57 -16.64 -5.40 13.11
CA ASP A 57 -16.28 -4.76 14.38
C ASP A 57 -17.47 -4.01 15.01
N GLU A 58 -18.30 -3.34 14.21
CA GLU A 58 -19.55 -2.74 14.70
C GLU A 58 -20.52 -3.80 15.25
N MET A 59 -20.68 -4.92 14.53
CA MET A 59 -21.50 -6.05 14.99
C MET A 59 -20.94 -6.67 16.28
N ARG A 60 -19.62 -6.75 16.42
CA ARG A 60 -18.95 -7.19 17.65
C ARG A 60 -19.29 -6.26 18.81
N ARG A 61 -19.13 -4.94 18.64
CA ARG A 61 -19.41 -3.92 19.68
C ARG A 61 -20.87 -3.89 20.12
N THR A 62 -21.81 -4.05 19.19
CA THR A 62 -23.24 -4.10 19.51
C THR A 62 -23.59 -5.36 20.29
N THR A 63 -23.00 -6.50 19.92
CA THR A 63 -23.15 -7.77 20.65
C THR A 63 -22.54 -7.68 22.04
N GLU A 64 -21.35 -7.10 22.18
CA GLU A 64 -20.68 -6.84 23.46
C GLU A 64 -21.55 -6.01 24.41
N LYS A 65 -22.11 -4.91 23.90
CA LYS A 65 -23.02 -4.04 24.66
C LYS A 65 -24.27 -4.79 25.14
N THR A 66 -24.79 -5.70 24.31
CA THR A 66 -25.98 -6.50 24.62
C THR A 66 -25.68 -7.56 25.68
N LEU A 67 -24.49 -8.15 25.65
CA LEU A 67 -24.04 -9.18 26.59
C LEU A 67 -23.45 -8.60 27.88
N GLY A 68 -23.22 -7.28 27.95
CA GLY A 68 -22.55 -6.63 29.08
C GLY A 68 -21.08 -7.06 29.23
N THR A 69 -20.47 -7.56 28.16
CA THR A 69 -19.09 -8.05 28.13
C THR A 69 -18.26 -7.18 27.19
N GLN A 70 -17.00 -6.93 27.52
CA GLN A 70 -16.10 -6.15 26.68
C GLN A 70 -14.76 -6.88 26.56
N ALA A 71 -14.13 -6.81 25.38
CA ALA A 71 -12.76 -7.25 25.21
C ALA A 71 -11.78 -6.39 26.05
N PRO A 72 -10.75 -6.98 26.71
CA PRO A 72 -10.37 -8.39 26.72
C PRO A 72 -11.35 -9.25 27.52
N TYR A 73 -11.78 -10.36 26.93
CA TYR A 73 -12.78 -11.27 27.50
C TYR A 73 -12.10 -12.07 28.63
N GLY A 74 -12.19 -11.57 29.86
CA GLY A 74 -11.59 -12.20 31.03
C GLY A 74 -12.11 -13.62 31.28
N ASP A 75 -11.20 -14.49 31.74
CA ASP A 75 -11.33 -15.93 32.00
C ASP A 75 -11.37 -16.81 30.74
N HIS A 76 -10.63 -17.93 30.75
CA HIS A 76 -10.22 -18.79 29.61
C HIS A 76 -11.37 -19.26 28.68
N SER A 77 -11.96 -18.32 27.96
CA SER A 77 -13.02 -18.50 27.02
C SER A 77 -12.42 -18.56 25.61
N ASP A 78 -12.99 -19.40 24.75
CA ASP A 78 -12.61 -19.48 23.33
C ASP A 78 -12.65 -18.11 22.64
N ARG A 79 -13.44 -17.17 23.18
CA ARG A 79 -13.52 -15.77 22.74
C ARG A 79 -12.19 -15.03 22.93
N GLU A 80 -11.53 -15.20 24.07
CA GLU A 80 -10.27 -14.52 24.38
C GLU A 80 -9.13 -15.04 23.50
N SER A 81 -9.05 -16.35 23.29
CA SER A 81 -8.11 -16.96 22.36
C SER A 81 -8.29 -16.41 20.94
N ARG A 82 -9.54 -16.34 20.46
CA ARG A 82 -9.86 -15.79 19.13
C ARG A 82 -9.56 -14.30 19.05
N TRP A 83 -9.86 -13.53 20.10
CA TRP A 83 -9.56 -12.11 20.16
C TRP A 83 -8.05 -11.83 20.15
N MET A 84 -7.26 -12.58 20.92
CA MET A 84 -5.79 -12.49 20.86
C MET A 84 -5.26 -12.77 19.46
N ARG A 85 -5.77 -13.80 18.78
CA ARG A 85 -5.39 -14.11 17.38
C ARG A 85 -5.76 -12.97 16.43
N ILE A 86 -6.96 -12.40 16.56
CA ILE A 86 -7.40 -11.23 15.78
C ILE A 86 -6.44 -10.06 16.02
N GLN A 87 -6.11 -9.75 17.27
CA GLN A 87 -5.18 -8.66 17.60
C GLN A 87 -3.79 -8.90 17.00
N GLN A 88 -3.29 -10.13 17.07
CA GLN A 88 -1.99 -10.49 16.48
C GLN A 88 -2.01 -10.35 14.96
N HIS A 89 -3.04 -10.85 14.28
CA HIS A 89 -3.20 -10.72 12.83
C HIS A 89 -3.28 -9.25 12.41
N THR A 90 -4.11 -8.44 13.09
CA THR A 90 -4.24 -7.01 12.80
C THR A 90 -2.93 -6.25 12.98
N ARG A 91 -2.10 -6.60 13.99
CA ARG A 91 -0.76 -6.02 14.16
C ARG A 91 0.15 -6.37 12.99
N ARG A 92 0.21 -7.64 12.59
CA ARG A 92 1.01 -8.08 11.43
C ARG A 92 0.58 -7.40 10.14
N LEU A 93 -0.73 -7.29 9.90
CA LEU A 93 -1.26 -6.58 8.74
C LEU A 93 -0.91 -5.09 8.77
N ARG A 94 -0.96 -4.44 9.93
CA ARG A 94 -0.50 -3.06 10.05
C ARG A 94 0.97 -2.91 9.66
N ASP A 95 1.83 -3.79 10.16
CA ASP A 95 3.26 -3.76 9.87
C ASP A 95 3.54 -3.99 8.37
N ALA A 96 2.86 -4.97 7.76
CA ALA A 96 2.91 -5.21 6.32
C ALA A 96 2.42 -3.98 5.52
N ASN A 97 1.39 -3.27 6.01
CA ASN A 97 0.84 -2.11 5.31
C ASN A 97 1.82 -0.95 5.35
N THR A 98 2.48 -0.74 6.48
CA THR A 98 3.54 0.23 6.63
C THR A 98 4.72 -0.11 5.70
N HIS A 99 5.08 -1.39 5.58
CA HIS A 99 6.12 -1.82 4.67
C HIS A 99 5.76 -1.55 3.19
N ASN A 100 4.54 -1.91 2.76
CA ASN A 100 4.04 -1.62 1.42
C ASN A 100 4.05 -0.11 1.12
N GLY A 101 3.70 0.73 2.11
CA GLY A 101 3.81 2.19 1.98
C GLY A 101 5.24 2.69 1.74
N ILE A 102 6.24 2.10 2.41
CA ILE A 102 7.66 2.44 2.20
C ILE A 102 8.11 2.02 0.79
N LEU A 103 7.76 0.82 0.33
CA LEU A 103 8.09 0.34 -1.02
C LEU A 103 7.49 1.24 -2.10
N LEU A 104 6.23 1.62 -1.95
CA LEU A 104 5.55 2.54 -2.86
C LEU A 104 6.24 3.90 -2.90
N GLN A 105 6.64 4.44 -1.75
CA GLN A 105 7.36 5.72 -1.67
C GLN A 105 8.73 5.66 -2.35
N HIS A 106 9.45 4.54 -2.20
CA HIS A 106 10.72 4.31 -2.89
C HIS A 106 10.52 4.27 -4.42
N GLN A 107 9.49 3.58 -4.90
CA GLN A 107 9.20 3.48 -6.33
C GLN A 107 8.83 4.83 -6.95
N ILE A 108 8.03 5.64 -6.24
CA ILE A 108 7.72 7.02 -6.66
C ILE A 108 9.01 7.85 -6.74
N GLY A 109 9.90 7.72 -5.76
CA GLY A 109 11.21 8.38 -5.76
C GLY A 109 12.05 8.03 -6.99
N PHE A 110 12.24 6.72 -7.23
CA PHE A 110 12.98 6.21 -8.39
C PHE A 110 12.37 6.67 -9.72
N THR A 111 11.04 6.62 -9.85
CA THR A 111 10.35 7.07 -11.06
C THR A 111 10.55 8.56 -11.31
N ASN A 112 10.48 9.40 -10.27
CA ASN A 112 10.71 10.84 -10.37
C ASN A 112 12.15 11.18 -10.75
N GLU A 113 13.12 10.44 -10.22
CA GLU A 113 14.54 10.58 -10.58
C GLU A 113 14.79 10.15 -12.03
N ALA A 114 14.25 9.00 -12.45
CA ALA A 114 14.33 8.55 -13.83
C ALA A 114 13.68 9.57 -14.78
N LEU A 115 12.52 10.14 -14.43
CA LEU A 115 11.90 11.23 -15.19
C LEU A 115 12.74 12.51 -15.17
N ALA A 116 13.51 12.79 -14.12
CA ALA A 116 14.42 13.94 -14.10
C ALA A 116 15.63 13.74 -15.05
N VAL A 117 16.16 12.52 -15.14
CA VAL A 117 17.23 12.17 -16.09
C VAL A 117 16.73 12.13 -17.53
N LEU A 118 15.53 11.58 -17.75
CA LEU A 118 14.89 11.50 -19.07
C LEU A 118 14.29 12.82 -19.53
N ARG A 119 14.00 13.74 -18.60
CA ARG A 119 13.61 15.10 -18.98
C ARG A 119 14.76 15.68 -19.79
N PRO A 120 14.54 16.08 -21.05
CA PRO A 120 15.58 16.74 -21.79
C PRO A 120 15.96 17.98 -20.97
N HIS A 121 17.19 18.02 -20.48
CA HIS A 121 17.84 19.28 -20.14
C HIS A 121 17.61 20.11 -21.38
N GLN A 122 16.75 21.14 -21.28
CA GLN A 122 16.33 21.98 -22.40
C GLN A 122 17.50 22.05 -23.34
N THR A 123 17.38 21.42 -24.50
CA THR A 123 18.39 21.47 -25.53
C THR A 123 18.66 22.95 -25.69
N GLN A 124 19.82 23.42 -25.20
CA GLN A 124 20.39 24.64 -25.73
C GLN A 124 20.32 24.39 -27.22
N ALA A 125 19.47 25.15 -27.90
CA ALA A 125 19.39 25.12 -29.34
C ALA A 125 20.78 25.55 -29.81
N PHE A 126 21.67 24.56 -29.95
CA PHE A 126 23.07 24.75 -30.33
C PHE A 126 23.14 25.28 -31.77
N TYR A 127 22.01 25.18 -32.47
CA TYR A 127 21.74 25.69 -33.79
C TYR A 127 20.48 26.55 -33.73
N GLY A 128 20.61 27.81 -34.16
CA GLY A 128 19.44 28.63 -34.50
C GLY A 128 18.72 28.07 -35.74
N PRO A 129 17.55 28.62 -36.11
CA PRO A 129 16.80 28.19 -37.30
C PRO A 129 17.61 28.24 -38.62
N ASP A 130 18.75 28.95 -38.64
CA ASP A 130 19.68 29.02 -39.78
C ASP A 130 20.80 27.96 -39.75
N GLY A 131 20.82 27.04 -38.77
CA GLY A 131 21.77 25.92 -38.73
C GLY A 131 23.23 26.28 -38.42
N LEU A 132 23.53 27.53 -38.04
CA LEU A 132 24.90 27.95 -37.73
C LEU A 132 25.20 27.84 -36.23
N GLY A 133 26.05 26.87 -35.88
CA GLY A 133 26.64 26.77 -34.55
C GLY A 133 27.64 27.91 -34.35
N LYS A 134 27.47 28.71 -33.29
CA LYS A 134 28.47 29.70 -32.88
C LYS A 134 29.67 28.99 -32.23
N GLY A 135 30.35 28.17 -33.01
CA GLY A 135 31.71 27.74 -32.73
C GLY A 135 32.61 28.96 -32.77
N GLN A 136 33.39 29.13 -31.71
CA GLN A 136 34.39 30.17 -31.55
C GLN A 136 35.19 30.40 -32.84
N ALA A 137 35.03 31.55 -33.48
CA ALA A 137 36.04 32.09 -34.38
C ALA A 137 37.10 32.81 -33.54
N THR A 138 37.87 32.04 -32.78
CA THR A 138 39.15 32.49 -32.25
C THR A 138 40.19 32.42 -33.37
N LEU A 139 40.83 33.57 -33.60
CA LEU A 139 42.23 33.78 -34.00
C LEU A 139 42.61 33.93 -35.49
N SER A 140 43.31 35.06 -35.71
CA SER A 140 44.41 35.33 -36.64
C SER A 140 44.10 35.55 -38.12
N ARG A 141 44.86 36.32 -38.90
CA ARG A 141 45.79 37.47 -38.74
C ARG A 141 46.37 37.66 -40.17
N LYS A 142 46.55 38.92 -40.59
CA LYS A 142 47.51 39.42 -41.59
C LYS A 142 47.35 39.03 -43.06
N GLY A 143 47.47 40.05 -43.89
CA GLY A 143 47.70 40.02 -45.33
C GLY A 143 47.45 41.40 -45.90
#